data_AF-A0A8C5M456-F1
#
_entry.id   AF-A0A8C5M456-F1
#
_cell.length_a   1.000
_cell.length_b   1.000
_cell.length_c   1.000
_cell.angle_alpha   90.00
_cell.angle_beta   90.00
_cell.angle_gamma   90.00
#
_symmetry.space_group_name_H-M   'P 1'
#
loop_
_entity.id
_entity.type
_entity.pdbx_description
1 polymer ?
#
loop_
_entity_poly.entity_id
_entity_poly.type
_entity_poly.pdbx_seq_one_letter_code
_entity_poly.pdbx_strand_id
1 'polypeptide(L)'
;MIIRVALPQLKQPGKSISNWEVMERLKGMVTNHQFSTLRISKSTMDFIRFEGEVDNKGLVKAFVSALDGKSIKLSGFSDILKVRAVEYKIDFPTRHDWDSFFRDAKDMNENLPGERPDTIHLEGLPCKWFASKDTGSEKPSEDVFMKVFNAFGEIRNIDIPMLDPYREEMTGRNFHTFSFGGHLNFEAYIQYKEYVGFMKAMNSLRGMKLLYKGEDGKAVACNIKVSFDSTKHLSEASIKKRQLERQKLQELEQRREEQKRKEKEAEEKLKEEERKRGVCEGPENEQQHLVACSTVGPAQVSQGFSLFVPIQG
;
A
#
# COMPACT_ATOMS: atom_id res chain seq x y z
N MET A 1 7.57 24.26 11.22
CA MET A 1 6.76 25.49 11.00
C MET A 1 6.63 25.76 9.51
N ILE A 2 5.60 26.49 9.07
CA ILE A 2 5.43 26.90 7.67
C ILE A 2 5.69 28.38 7.54
N ILE A 3 6.51 28.77 6.55
CA ILE A 3 6.79 30.16 6.23
C ILE A 3 6.38 30.40 4.78
N ARG A 4 5.53 31.40 4.53
CA ARG A 4 5.12 31.83 3.20
C ARG A 4 5.63 33.23 2.95
N VAL A 5 6.38 33.41 1.87
CA VAL A 5 6.86 34.71 1.40
C VAL A 5 6.06 35.07 0.16
N ALA A 6 5.33 36.18 0.21
CA ALA A 6 4.59 36.69 -0.94
C ALA A 6 5.56 37.36 -1.93
N LEU A 7 5.48 36.95 -3.19
CA LEU A 7 6.25 37.53 -4.29
C LEU A 7 5.42 38.63 -4.97
N PRO A 8 6.05 39.73 -5.42
CA PRO A 8 5.40 40.77 -6.17
C PRO A 8 5.10 40.30 -7.60
N GLN A 9 4.10 40.90 -8.22
CA GLN A 9 3.91 40.78 -9.67
C GLN A 9 5.00 41.58 -10.36
N LEU A 10 6.01 40.86 -10.87
CA LEU A 10 7.17 41.44 -11.52
C LEU A 10 6.74 42.16 -12.81
N LYS A 11 6.85 43.50 -12.80
CA LYS A 11 6.45 44.36 -13.93
C LYS A 11 7.44 44.33 -15.11
N GLN A 12 8.65 43.83 -14.90
CA GLN A 12 9.70 43.78 -15.92
C GLN A 12 9.98 42.33 -16.35
N PRO A 13 9.83 41.98 -17.64
CA PRO A 13 10.18 40.66 -18.14
C PRO A 13 11.68 40.40 -17.97
N GLY A 14 12.05 39.23 -17.46
CA GLY A 14 13.44 38.77 -17.33
C GLY A 14 14.09 38.96 -15.95
N LYS A 15 13.47 39.69 -15.02
CA LYS A 15 13.89 39.67 -13.60
C LYS A 15 13.22 38.52 -12.88
N SER A 16 13.98 37.75 -12.10
CA SER A 16 13.45 36.68 -11.25
C SER A 16 14.00 36.82 -9.83
N ILE A 17 13.18 36.44 -8.84
CA ILE A 17 13.59 36.45 -7.43
C ILE A 17 14.24 35.11 -7.12
N SER A 18 15.47 35.14 -6.60
CA SER A 18 16.18 33.93 -6.19
C SER A 18 15.60 33.36 -4.91
N ASN A 19 15.16 32.09 -4.97
CA ASN A 19 14.69 31.36 -3.80
C ASN A 19 15.75 31.29 -2.69
N TRP A 20 17.03 31.19 -3.08
CA TRP A 20 18.15 31.14 -2.14
C TRP A 20 18.34 32.48 -1.42
N GLU A 21 18.22 33.62 -2.12
CA GLU A 21 18.33 34.93 -1.48
C GLU A 21 17.20 35.14 -0.46
N VAL A 22 15.98 34.74 -0.80
CA VAL A 22 14.85 34.77 0.15
C VAL A 22 15.12 33.88 1.37
N MET A 23 15.69 32.69 1.15
CA MET A 23 16.06 31.77 2.23
C MET A 23 17.10 32.37 3.18
N GLU A 24 18.17 33.00 2.65
CA GLU A 24 19.20 33.63 3.46
C GLU A 24 18.66 34.82 4.25
N ARG A 25 17.76 35.61 3.67
CA ARG A 25 17.06 36.68 4.41
C ARG A 25 16.22 36.14 5.55
N LEU A 26 15.51 35.03 5.35
CA LEU A 26 14.75 34.37 6.42
C LEU A 26 15.66 33.87 7.55
N LYS A 27 16.82 33.27 7.23
CA LYS A 27 17.82 32.87 8.24
C LYS A 27 18.39 34.07 8.98
N GLY A 28 18.67 35.17 8.28
CA GLY A 28 19.19 36.40 8.88
C GLY A 28 18.20 37.09 9.83
N MET A 29 16.90 36.85 9.69
CA MET A 29 15.87 37.43 10.58
C MET A 29 15.79 36.74 11.95
N VAL A 30 16.32 35.52 12.08
CA VAL A 30 16.26 34.72 13.30
C VAL A 30 17.62 34.65 14.00
N THR A 31 18.35 35.77 14.10
CA THR A 31 19.77 35.82 14.55
C THR A 31 20.12 35.08 15.84
N ASN A 32 19.17 34.96 16.78
CA ASN A 32 19.41 34.33 18.08
C ASN A 32 19.21 32.81 18.06
N HIS A 33 18.74 32.25 16.93
CA HIS A 33 18.44 30.83 16.77
C HIS A 33 18.79 30.36 15.34
N GLN A 34 18.87 29.05 15.12
CA GLN A 34 19.11 28.51 13.78
C GLN A 34 18.04 27.49 13.44
N PHE A 35 17.68 27.42 12.15
CA PHE A 35 16.85 26.34 11.65
C PHE A 35 17.70 25.07 11.57
N SER A 36 17.17 23.95 12.06
CA SER A 36 17.80 22.64 11.87
C SER A 36 17.77 22.27 10.38
N THR A 37 16.61 22.49 9.76
CA THR A 37 16.38 22.32 8.33
C THR A 37 15.48 23.44 7.83
N LEU A 38 15.83 24.08 6.72
CA LEU A 38 14.94 25.02 6.02
C LEU A 38 14.88 24.66 4.55
N ARG A 39 13.74 24.11 4.11
CA ARG A 39 13.56 23.61 2.74
C ARG A 39 12.39 24.28 2.04
N ILE A 40 12.45 24.36 0.72
CA ILE A 40 11.34 24.85 -0.10
C ILE A 40 10.35 23.70 -0.27
N SER A 41 9.12 23.89 0.17
CA SER A 41 8.01 22.93 -0.04
C SER A 41 7.25 23.21 -1.33
N LYS A 42 7.09 24.49 -1.70
CA LYS A 42 6.40 24.91 -2.92
C LYS A 42 6.89 26.28 -3.36
N SER A 43 7.10 26.47 -4.66
CA SER A 43 7.46 27.76 -5.26
C SER A 43 6.48 28.05 -6.39
N THR A 44 5.86 29.23 -6.40
CA THR A 44 5.01 29.72 -7.48
C THR A 44 5.41 31.15 -7.86
N MET A 45 4.78 31.72 -8.89
CA MET A 45 5.00 33.12 -9.27
C MET A 45 4.53 34.11 -8.18
N ASP A 46 3.55 33.71 -7.34
CA ASP A 46 2.96 34.58 -6.32
C ASP A 46 3.56 34.39 -4.93
N PHE A 47 4.16 33.24 -4.63
CA PHE A 47 4.74 32.99 -3.32
C PHE A 47 5.76 31.85 -3.30
N ILE A 48 6.62 31.88 -2.28
CA ILE A 48 7.49 30.77 -1.92
C ILE A 48 7.06 30.26 -0.54
N ARG A 49 6.87 28.94 -0.42
CA ARG A 49 6.56 28.27 0.85
C ARG A 49 7.76 27.46 1.31
N PHE A 50 8.21 27.74 2.52
CA PHE A 50 9.27 27.03 3.21
C PHE A 50 8.71 26.18 4.35
N GLU A 51 9.33 25.03 4.56
CA GLU A 51 9.20 24.21 5.75
C GLU A 51 10.49 24.36 6.57
N GLY A 52 10.33 24.92 7.77
CA GLY A 52 11.41 25.05 8.75
C GLY A 52 11.25 24.04 9.88
N GLU A 53 12.21 23.15 10.08
CA GLU A 53 12.39 22.41 11.33
C GLU A 53 13.21 23.27 12.30
N VAL A 54 12.81 23.21 13.56
CA VAL A 54 13.44 23.92 14.68
C VAL A 54 13.70 22.89 15.77
N ASP A 55 14.88 22.92 16.39
CA ASP A 55 15.33 21.88 17.32
C ASP A 55 14.41 21.71 18.54
N ASN A 56 13.73 22.79 18.94
CA ASN A 56 12.87 22.79 20.12
C ASN A 56 11.52 23.46 19.82
N LYS A 57 10.43 22.77 20.19
CA LYS A 57 9.05 23.30 20.10
C LYS A 57 8.89 24.64 20.82
N GLY A 58 9.59 24.86 21.94
CA GLY A 58 9.58 26.13 22.66
C GLY A 58 10.11 27.30 21.83
N LEU A 59 11.06 27.05 20.93
CA LEU A 59 11.63 28.07 20.04
C LEU A 59 10.69 28.43 18.89
N VAL A 60 9.75 27.56 18.52
CA VAL A 60 8.82 27.82 17.41
C VAL A 60 8.06 29.14 17.61
N LYS A 61 7.65 29.44 18.85
CA LYS A 61 7.03 30.74 19.18
C LYS A 61 7.96 31.92 18.90
N ALA A 62 9.24 31.82 19.29
CA ALA A 62 10.23 32.85 19.03
C ALA A 62 10.46 33.05 17.53
N PHE A 63 10.56 31.97 16.75
CA PHE A 63 10.66 32.04 15.29
C PHE A 63 9.42 32.68 14.65
N VAL A 64 8.22 32.29 15.06
CA VAL A 64 6.97 32.90 14.56
C VAL A 64 6.95 34.39 14.87
N SER A 65 7.30 34.82 16.09
CA SER A 65 7.38 36.24 16.45
C SER A 65 8.46 37.01 15.68
N ALA A 66 9.57 36.36 15.34
CA ALA A 66 10.66 36.97 14.58
C ALA A 66 10.34 37.12 13.08
N LEU A 67 9.49 36.24 12.52
CA LEU A 67 9.25 36.14 11.08
C LEU A 67 7.87 36.61 10.64
N ASP A 68 6.82 36.32 11.40
CA ASP A 68 5.45 36.62 10.98
C ASP A 68 5.20 38.13 10.95
N GLY A 69 4.56 38.60 9.87
CA GLY A 69 4.26 40.02 9.67
C GLY A 69 5.49 40.87 9.32
N LYS A 70 6.68 40.28 9.21
CA LYS A 70 7.88 40.98 8.76
C LYS A 70 7.97 41.05 7.24
N SER A 71 8.97 41.79 6.78
CA SER A 71 9.14 42.17 5.40
C SER A 71 10.59 41.97 4.97
N ILE A 72 10.81 41.40 3.79
CA ILE A 72 12.12 41.23 3.18
C ILE A 72 12.25 42.20 2.01
N LYS A 73 13.33 42.98 1.99
CA LYS A 73 13.72 43.82 0.86
C LYS A 73 14.93 43.20 0.17
N LEU A 74 14.76 42.79 -1.09
CA LEU A 74 15.83 42.22 -1.89
C LEU A 74 16.61 43.30 -2.64
N SER A 75 17.87 43.03 -2.93
CA SER A 75 18.68 43.95 -3.73
C SER A 75 18.18 43.95 -5.19
N GLY A 76 18.05 45.11 -5.81
CA GLY A 76 17.58 45.21 -7.20
C GLY A 76 16.06 45.14 -7.41
N PHE A 77 15.27 45.03 -6.34
CA PHE A 77 13.81 45.10 -6.35
C PHE A 77 13.29 46.24 -5.47
N SER A 78 12.33 47.02 -5.99
CA SER A 78 11.64 48.06 -5.23
C SER A 78 10.56 47.49 -4.31
N ASP A 79 9.99 46.36 -4.69
CA ASP A 79 8.89 45.72 -3.98
C ASP A 79 9.35 45.01 -2.71
N ILE A 80 8.49 45.07 -1.70
CA ILE A 80 8.72 44.46 -0.38
C ILE A 80 8.01 43.11 -0.32
N LEU A 81 8.75 42.06 0.02
CA LEU A 81 8.20 40.72 0.17
C LEU A 81 7.62 40.55 1.57
N LYS A 82 6.33 40.25 1.67
CA LYS A 82 5.67 40.03 2.96
C LYS A 82 5.88 38.60 3.42
N VAL A 83 6.32 38.45 4.67
CA VAL A 83 6.54 37.15 5.32
C VAL A 83 5.35 36.83 6.21
N ARG A 84 4.80 35.62 6.04
CA ARG A 84 3.81 35.03 6.93
C ARG A 84 4.38 33.74 7.48
N ALA A 85 4.52 33.65 8.80
CA ALA A 85 5.05 32.46 9.46
C ALA A 85 4.00 31.93 10.44
N VAL A 86 3.74 30.63 10.37
CA VAL A 86 2.79 29.97 11.25
C VAL A 86 3.43 28.71 11.83
N GLU A 87 3.11 28.43 13.09
CA GLU A 87 3.42 27.14 13.68
C GLU A 87 2.78 26.05 12.82
N TYR A 88 3.56 25.02 12.52
CA TYR A 88 3.00 23.87 11.82
C TYR A 88 2.10 23.13 12.80
N LYS A 89 0.79 23.11 12.54
CA LYS A 89 -0.11 22.26 13.29
C LYS A 89 0.25 20.82 12.93
N ILE A 90 0.73 20.09 13.92
CA ILE A 90 0.92 18.64 13.81
C ILE A 90 -0.44 18.07 13.41
N ASP A 91 -0.47 17.37 12.27
CA ASP A 91 -1.65 16.65 11.80
C ASP A 91 -1.89 15.45 12.71
N PHE A 92 -2.57 15.71 13.83
CA PHE A 92 -2.84 14.75 14.88
C PHE A 92 -4.14 15.14 15.59
N PRO A 93 -5.11 14.23 15.71
CA PRO A 93 -6.39 14.55 16.34
C PRO A 93 -6.21 14.89 17.82
N THR A 94 -6.97 15.86 18.30
CA THR A 94 -7.02 16.26 19.70
C THR A 94 -8.10 15.50 20.45
N ARG A 95 -8.02 15.54 21.79
CA ARG A 95 -9.05 14.92 22.63
C ARG A 95 -10.47 15.40 22.31
N HIS A 96 -10.60 16.69 22.06
CA HIS A 96 -11.88 17.26 21.67
C HIS A 96 -12.40 16.69 20.35
N ASP A 97 -11.51 16.36 19.41
CA ASP A 97 -11.90 15.86 18.09
C ASP A 97 -12.55 14.47 18.19
N TRP A 98 -11.94 13.53 18.92
CA TRP A 98 -12.56 12.20 19.09
C TRP A 98 -13.72 12.22 20.08
N ASP A 99 -13.63 12.95 21.20
CA ASP A 99 -14.74 13.04 22.17
C ASP A 99 -15.98 13.67 21.50
N SER A 100 -15.81 14.63 20.59
CA SER A 100 -16.93 15.21 19.83
C SER A 100 -17.45 14.29 18.74
N PHE A 101 -16.57 13.63 18.01
CA PHE A 101 -16.97 12.67 16.98
C PHE A 101 -17.87 11.57 17.58
N PHE A 102 -17.45 10.91 18.66
CA PHE A 102 -18.20 9.80 19.23
C PHE A 102 -19.50 10.25 19.93
N ARG A 103 -19.52 11.44 20.54
CA ARG A 103 -20.74 12.01 21.11
C ARG A 103 -21.79 12.35 20.06
N ASP A 104 -21.36 12.89 18.92
CA ASP A 104 -22.26 13.43 17.90
C ASP A 104 -22.63 12.37 16.82
N ALA A 105 -21.91 11.24 16.77
CA ALA A 105 -22.15 10.14 15.83
C ALA A 105 -23.42 9.35 16.20
N LYS A 106 -24.46 9.46 15.35
CA LYS A 106 -25.77 8.81 15.59
C LYS A 106 -25.75 7.29 15.43
N ASP A 107 -24.76 6.77 14.72
CA ASP A 107 -24.65 5.36 14.38
C ASP A 107 -23.63 4.61 15.25
N MET A 108 -23.04 5.25 16.26
CA MET A 108 -22.04 4.64 17.16
C MET A 108 -22.65 4.35 18.53
N ASN A 109 -22.23 3.26 19.17
CA ASN A 109 -22.60 2.93 20.54
C ASN A 109 -21.37 2.86 21.46
N GLU A 110 -21.24 3.80 22.39
CA GLU A 110 -20.12 3.88 23.34
C GLU A 110 -19.93 2.63 24.22
N ASN A 111 -20.97 1.82 24.40
CA ASN A 111 -20.87 0.57 25.15
C ASN A 111 -20.25 -0.58 24.34
N LEU A 112 -20.18 -0.45 23.02
CA LEU A 112 -19.65 -1.48 22.12
C LEU A 112 -18.17 -1.22 21.80
N PRO A 113 -17.30 -2.24 21.90
CA PRO A 113 -15.92 -2.15 21.43
C PRO A 113 -15.84 -1.77 19.95
N GLY A 114 -14.96 -0.83 19.62
CA GLY A 114 -14.76 -0.37 18.23
C GLY A 114 -15.80 0.64 17.74
N GLU A 115 -16.76 1.02 18.57
CA GLU A 115 -17.71 2.12 18.33
C GLU A 115 -17.55 3.26 19.34
N ARG A 116 -16.40 3.28 20.00
CA ARG A 116 -16.00 4.23 21.05
C ARG A 116 -14.53 4.60 20.85
N PRO A 117 -13.98 5.60 21.56
CA PRO A 117 -12.57 5.96 21.46
C PRO A 117 -11.66 4.91 22.14
N ASP A 118 -11.57 3.73 21.53
CA ASP A 118 -10.71 2.62 21.94
C ASP A 118 -9.83 2.08 20.80
N THR A 119 -10.06 2.53 19.56
CA THR A 119 -9.39 2.03 18.36
C THR A 119 -8.55 3.11 17.69
N ILE A 120 -7.27 2.82 17.47
CA ILE A 120 -6.28 3.67 16.79
C ILE A 120 -5.98 3.09 15.41
N HIS A 121 -5.90 3.96 14.40
CA HIS A 121 -5.41 3.64 13.07
C HIS A 121 -4.02 4.26 12.88
N LEU A 122 -3.08 3.43 12.44
CA LEU A 122 -1.69 3.78 12.20
C LEU A 122 -1.37 3.59 10.72
N GLU A 123 -0.74 4.57 10.10
CA GLU A 123 -0.30 4.51 8.71
C GLU A 123 1.20 4.86 8.60
N GLY A 124 1.86 4.28 7.59
CA GLY A 124 3.27 4.57 7.28
C GLY A 124 4.28 3.77 8.10
N LEU A 125 3.88 2.68 8.74
CA LEU A 125 4.75 1.83 9.55
C LEU A 125 5.71 1.02 8.65
N PRO A 126 7.04 1.03 8.84
CA PRO A 126 7.94 0.26 7.97
C PRO A 126 7.83 -1.26 8.19
N CYS A 127 7.55 -2.05 7.15
CA CYS A 127 7.33 -3.49 7.27
C CYS A 127 8.51 -4.22 7.93
N LYS A 128 9.74 -3.90 7.50
CA LYS A 128 10.98 -4.51 8.01
C LYS A 128 11.21 -4.30 9.51
N TRP A 129 10.69 -3.22 10.09
CA TRP A 129 10.85 -2.94 11.53
C TRP A 129 9.97 -3.83 12.39
N PHE A 130 8.87 -4.33 11.81
CA PHE A 130 7.90 -5.17 12.49
C PHE A 130 7.94 -6.62 11.99
N ALA A 131 8.87 -6.97 11.12
CA ALA A 131 9.06 -8.34 10.66
C ALA A 131 9.64 -9.24 11.77
N SER A 132 9.27 -10.52 11.75
CA SER A 132 9.90 -11.50 12.63
C SER A 132 11.32 -11.81 12.13
N LYS A 133 12.31 -11.65 13.02
CA LYS A 133 13.72 -11.89 12.71
C LYS A 133 14.02 -13.34 12.33
N ASP A 134 13.20 -14.27 12.82
CA ASP A 134 13.46 -15.71 12.70
C ASP A 134 13.05 -16.29 11.34
N THR A 135 12.18 -15.59 10.60
CA THR A 135 11.51 -16.13 9.40
C THR A 135 12.09 -15.67 8.07
N GLY A 136 13.00 -14.69 8.06
CA GLY A 136 13.49 -14.05 6.83
C GLY A 136 12.40 -13.33 6.00
N SER A 137 11.18 -13.20 6.54
CA SER A 137 10.05 -12.55 5.88
C SER A 137 10.22 -11.03 5.90
N GLU A 138 9.85 -10.37 4.80
CA GLU A 138 9.77 -8.90 4.75
C GLU A 138 8.40 -8.36 5.20
N LYS A 139 7.44 -9.25 5.51
CA LYS A 139 6.10 -8.87 5.99
C LYS A 139 6.12 -8.56 7.48
N PRO A 140 5.29 -7.62 7.96
CA PRO A 140 5.14 -7.35 9.38
C PRO A 140 4.54 -8.58 10.10
N SER A 141 4.93 -8.76 11.37
CA SER A 141 4.42 -9.79 12.27
C SER A 141 3.46 -9.15 13.28
N GLU A 142 2.28 -9.74 13.41
CA GLU A 142 1.30 -9.32 14.42
C GLU A 142 1.85 -9.43 15.84
N ASP A 143 2.66 -10.45 16.14
CA ASP A 143 3.26 -10.63 17.47
C ASP A 143 4.24 -9.52 17.83
N VAL A 144 5.11 -9.14 16.88
CA VAL A 144 6.06 -8.04 17.07
C VAL A 144 5.30 -6.73 17.24
N PHE A 145 4.30 -6.50 16.39
CA PHE A 145 3.44 -5.32 16.46
C PHE A 145 2.68 -5.25 17.79
N MET A 146 2.07 -6.35 18.23
CA MET A 146 1.39 -6.44 19.52
C MET A 146 2.35 -6.13 20.67
N LYS A 147 3.54 -6.74 20.72
CA LYS A 147 4.54 -6.48 21.77
C LYS A 147 4.92 -5.01 21.87
N VAL A 148 5.11 -4.33 20.74
CA VAL A 148 5.49 -2.91 20.70
C VAL A 148 4.37 -2.03 21.28
N PHE A 149 3.13 -2.23 20.85
CA PHE A 149 2.02 -1.35 21.22
C PHE A 149 1.34 -1.72 22.54
N ASN A 150 1.55 -2.94 23.06
CA ASN A 150 1.06 -3.35 24.38
C ASN A 150 1.67 -2.52 25.52
N ALA A 151 2.78 -1.79 25.27
CA ALA A 151 3.38 -0.84 26.21
C ALA A 151 2.43 0.33 26.59
N PHE A 152 1.45 0.64 25.75
CA PHE A 152 0.47 1.70 26.02
C PHE A 152 -0.74 1.20 26.79
N GLY A 153 -1.07 -0.09 26.71
CA GLY A 153 -2.20 -0.69 27.42
C GLY A 153 -2.54 -2.05 26.85
N GLU A 154 -3.40 -2.79 27.54
CA GLU A 154 -3.81 -4.11 27.09
C GLU A 154 -4.63 -4.03 25.80
N ILE A 155 -4.19 -4.78 24.79
CA ILE A 155 -4.80 -4.79 23.46
C ILE A 155 -5.93 -5.85 23.42
N ARG A 156 -7.10 -5.47 22.89
CA ARG A 156 -8.23 -6.36 22.63
C ARG A 156 -8.08 -7.05 21.28
N ASN A 157 -7.92 -6.26 20.22
CA ASN A 157 -7.85 -6.73 18.84
C ASN A 157 -6.81 -5.95 18.06
N ILE A 158 -6.19 -6.61 17.08
CA ILE A 158 -5.29 -6.02 16.10
C ILE A 158 -5.76 -6.45 14.72
N ASP A 159 -5.61 -5.57 13.73
CA ASP A 159 -5.76 -5.94 12.32
C ASP A 159 -4.67 -5.26 11.50
N ILE A 160 -3.96 -6.05 10.71
CA ILE A 160 -2.98 -5.57 9.72
C ILE A 160 -3.54 -5.94 8.34
N PRO A 161 -4.22 -5.02 7.63
CA PRO A 161 -4.94 -5.34 6.39
C PRO A 161 -4.12 -6.06 5.32
N MET A 162 -2.83 -5.74 5.18
CA MET A 162 -1.95 -6.37 4.18
C MET A 162 -1.62 -7.84 4.45
N LEU A 163 -1.90 -8.34 5.66
CA LEU A 163 -1.68 -9.75 6.00
C LEU A 163 -2.87 -10.63 5.59
N ASP A 164 -4.00 -10.05 5.19
CA ASP A 164 -5.18 -10.78 4.71
C ASP A 164 -5.17 -10.88 3.18
N PRO A 165 -4.94 -12.07 2.59
CA PRO A 165 -4.88 -12.25 1.13
C PRO A 165 -6.19 -11.92 0.42
N TYR A 166 -7.32 -12.01 1.13
CA TYR A 166 -8.66 -11.81 0.56
C TYR A 166 -9.14 -10.35 0.69
N ARG A 167 -8.30 -9.46 1.26
CA ARG A 167 -8.69 -8.09 1.61
C ARG A 167 -9.09 -7.25 0.38
N GLU A 168 -8.39 -7.44 -0.73
CA GLU A 168 -8.64 -6.72 -1.97
C GLU A 168 -10.00 -7.08 -2.56
N GLU A 169 -10.32 -8.38 -2.57
CA GLU A 169 -11.58 -8.89 -3.10
C GLU A 169 -12.79 -8.45 -2.26
N MET A 170 -12.62 -8.31 -0.93
CA MET A 170 -13.67 -7.80 -0.03
C MET A 170 -13.91 -6.30 -0.13
N THR A 171 -12.84 -5.50 -0.27
CA THR A 171 -12.96 -4.04 -0.15
C THR A 171 -13.28 -3.35 -1.48
N GLY A 172 -13.18 -4.05 -2.61
CA GLY A 172 -13.44 -3.51 -3.96
C GLY A 172 -12.57 -2.31 -4.31
N ARG A 173 -11.56 -2.02 -3.47
CA ARG A 173 -10.56 -0.97 -3.68
C ARG A 173 -9.32 -1.66 -4.20
N ASN A 174 -8.77 -1.12 -5.29
CA ASN A 174 -7.36 -1.28 -5.57
C ASN A 174 -6.58 -0.61 -4.44
N PHE A 175 -6.38 -1.32 -3.32
CA PHE A 175 -5.15 -1.11 -2.55
C PHE A 175 -4.03 -1.12 -3.58
N HIS A 176 -3.15 -0.13 -3.59
CA HIS A 176 -2.14 0.05 -4.64
C HIS A 176 -1.29 -1.23 -4.81
N THR A 177 -1.74 -2.17 -5.63
CA THR A 177 -1.13 -3.47 -5.92
C THR A 177 -0.20 -3.45 -7.12
N PHE A 178 0.12 -2.26 -7.63
CA PHE A 178 1.29 -2.11 -8.48
C PHE A 178 2.47 -1.62 -7.64
N SER A 179 3.02 -2.53 -6.83
CA SER A 179 4.40 -2.44 -6.36
C SER A 179 5.08 -3.77 -6.66
N PHE A 180 5.55 -3.88 -7.90
CA PHE A 180 6.61 -4.81 -8.29
C PHE A 180 7.85 -4.44 -7.46
N GLY A 181 7.90 -4.86 -6.18
CA GLY A 181 8.86 -4.35 -5.19
C GLY A 181 8.47 -4.42 -3.71
N GLY A 182 7.28 -4.92 -3.36
CA GLY A 182 6.85 -5.12 -1.97
C GLY A 182 6.37 -3.84 -1.27
N HIS A 183 5.44 -3.99 -0.31
CA HIS A 183 5.03 -2.88 0.55
C HIS A 183 6.18 -2.52 1.51
N LEU A 184 6.81 -1.36 1.32
CA LEU A 184 7.83 -0.85 2.26
C LEU A 184 7.22 -0.45 3.59
N ASN A 185 5.96 0.00 3.56
CA ASN A 185 5.21 0.46 4.72
C ASN A 185 3.82 -0.18 4.75
N PHE A 186 3.24 -0.29 5.94
CA PHE A 186 1.93 -0.84 6.20
C PHE A 186 1.07 0.07 7.06
N GLU A 187 -0.22 -0.25 7.10
CA GLU A 187 -1.17 0.31 8.05
C GLU A 187 -1.68 -0.77 9.00
N ALA A 188 -2.12 -0.36 10.18
CA ALA A 188 -2.64 -1.25 11.18
C ALA A 188 -3.67 -0.58 12.08
N TYR A 189 -4.56 -1.39 12.63
CA TYR A 189 -5.57 -0.98 13.60
C TYR A 189 -5.28 -1.65 14.93
N ILE A 190 -5.33 -0.88 16.01
CA ILE A 190 -5.15 -1.37 17.39
C ILE A 190 -6.36 -0.97 18.19
N GLN A 191 -7.08 -1.94 18.75
CA GLN A 191 -8.15 -1.69 19.70
C GLN A 191 -7.69 -2.04 21.11
N TYR A 192 -7.70 -1.07 22.02
CA TYR A 192 -7.37 -1.29 23.43
C TYR A 192 -8.58 -1.78 24.20
N LYS A 193 -8.35 -2.54 25.28
CA LYS A 193 -9.44 -2.98 26.16
C LYS A 193 -10.06 -1.81 26.93
N GLU A 194 -9.22 -0.90 27.38
CA GLU A 194 -9.57 0.25 28.24
C GLU A 194 -9.25 1.59 27.57
N TYR A 195 -10.05 2.62 27.89
CA TYR A 195 -9.84 4.00 27.41
C TYR A 195 -8.48 4.57 27.83
N VAL A 196 -7.96 4.17 29.00
CA VAL A 196 -6.65 4.61 29.48
C VAL A 196 -5.54 4.19 28.52
N GLY A 197 -5.63 2.98 27.94
CA GLY A 197 -4.68 2.49 26.95
C GLY A 197 -4.70 3.32 25.66
N PHE A 198 -5.90 3.58 25.15
CA PHE A 198 -6.11 4.47 23.99
C PHE A 198 -5.55 5.87 24.23
N MET A 199 -5.91 6.49 25.35
CA MET A 199 -5.44 7.83 25.73
C MET A 199 -3.92 7.90 25.87
N LYS A 200 -3.30 6.90 26.52
CA LYS A 200 -1.85 6.83 26.69
C LYS A 200 -1.15 6.70 25.35
N ALA A 201 -1.65 5.85 24.45
CA ALA A 201 -1.12 5.70 23.10
C ALA A 201 -1.23 7.01 22.29
N MET A 202 -2.43 7.61 22.23
CA MET A 202 -2.65 8.87 21.50
C MET A 202 -1.75 9.99 22.02
N ASN A 203 -1.65 10.17 23.34
CA ASN A 203 -0.79 11.20 23.91
C ASN A 203 0.71 10.95 23.67
N SER A 204 1.14 9.68 23.73
CA SER A 204 2.55 9.31 23.57
C SER A 204 3.03 9.35 22.12
N LEU A 205 2.14 9.08 21.16
CA LEU A 205 2.49 9.07 19.73
C LEU A 205 2.34 10.46 19.07
N ARG A 206 1.68 11.41 19.75
CA ARG A 206 1.43 12.75 19.22
C ARG A 206 2.71 13.51 18.91
N GLY A 207 2.95 13.76 17.62
CA GLY A 207 4.11 14.51 17.14
C GLY A 207 5.44 13.78 17.30
N MET A 208 5.39 12.47 17.56
CA MET A 208 6.56 11.63 17.73
C MET A 208 6.89 10.88 16.44
N LYS A 209 8.16 10.51 16.28
CA LYS A 209 8.66 9.62 15.23
C LYS A 209 8.99 8.27 15.86
N LEU A 210 8.76 7.18 15.14
CA LEU A 210 9.23 5.87 15.58
C LEU A 210 10.74 5.78 15.36
N LEU A 211 11.46 5.25 16.34
CA LEU A 211 12.90 5.04 16.26
C LEU A 211 13.19 3.54 16.29
N TYR A 212 13.81 3.04 15.21
CA TYR A 212 14.34 1.69 15.16
C TYR A 212 15.83 1.71 15.43
N LYS A 213 16.29 0.90 16.39
CA LYS A 213 17.71 0.70 16.69
C LYS A 213 18.12 -0.65 16.13
N GLY A 214 18.91 -0.63 15.07
CA GLY A 214 19.49 -1.82 14.46
C GLY A 214 20.59 -2.43 15.34
N GLU A 215 20.86 -3.72 15.10
CA GLU A 215 21.96 -4.44 15.76
C GLU A 215 23.34 -3.93 15.34
N ASP A 216 23.42 -3.29 14.18
CA ASP A 216 24.61 -2.60 13.67
C ASP A 216 24.87 -1.25 14.36
N GLY A 217 24.10 -0.93 15.42
CA GLY A 217 24.21 0.32 16.17
C GLY A 217 23.60 1.53 15.45
N LYS A 218 23.05 1.36 14.24
CA LYS A 218 22.38 2.46 13.54
C LYS A 218 20.99 2.69 14.11
N ALA A 219 20.61 3.96 14.21
CA ALA A 219 19.27 4.36 14.61
C ALA A 219 18.59 5.11 13.45
N VAL A 220 17.41 4.64 13.04
CA VAL A 220 16.64 5.24 11.96
C VAL A 220 15.30 5.69 12.50
N ALA A 221 14.89 6.91 12.17
CA ALA A 221 13.61 7.48 12.56
C ALA A 221 12.62 7.47 11.38
N CYS A 222 11.35 7.15 11.66
CA CYS A 222 10.27 7.13 10.68
C CYS A 222 9.09 7.96 11.18
N ASN A 223 8.51 8.77 10.28
CA ASN A 223 7.26 9.46 10.55
C ASN A 223 6.11 8.47 10.39
N ILE A 224 5.21 8.45 11.36
CA ILE A 224 3.96 7.71 11.27
C ILE A 224 2.79 8.67 11.35
N LYS A 225 1.68 8.31 10.71
CA LYS A 225 0.42 9.01 10.87
C LYS A 225 -0.44 8.21 11.84
N VAL A 226 -1.07 8.93 12.77
CA VAL A 226 -1.85 8.34 13.86
C VAL A 226 -3.20 9.05 13.91
N SER A 227 -4.26 8.27 13.85
CA SER A 227 -5.65 8.73 13.91
C SER A 227 -6.46 7.81 14.82
N PHE A 228 -7.64 8.25 15.23
CA PHE A 228 -8.64 7.37 15.83
C PHE A 228 -9.51 6.77 14.74
N ASP A 229 -10.02 5.56 14.95
CA ASP A 229 -10.91 4.92 13.99
C ASP A 229 -12.31 5.54 14.04
N SER A 230 -12.78 6.03 12.90
CA SER A 230 -14.13 6.57 12.71
C SER A 230 -15.03 5.62 11.91
N THR A 231 -14.54 4.43 11.55
CA THR A 231 -15.17 3.54 10.56
C THR A 231 -15.72 2.25 11.15
N LYS A 232 -15.58 2.03 12.46
CA LYS A 232 -15.96 0.80 13.17
C LYS A 232 -15.19 -0.42 12.66
N HIS A 233 -13.95 -0.26 12.25
CA HIS A 233 -13.16 -1.30 11.59
C HIS A 233 -12.97 -2.54 12.48
N LEU A 234 -12.73 -2.31 13.77
CA LEU A 234 -12.61 -3.36 14.80
C LEU A 234 -13.89 -3.54 15.64
N SER A 235 -15.04 -3.09 15.14
CA SER A 235 -16.32 -3.48 15.73
C SER A 235 -16.61 -4.96 15.47
N GLU A 236 -17.38 -5.57 16.37
CA GLU A 236 -17.77 -6.98 16.24
C GLU A 236 -18.51 -7.24 14.91
N ALA A 237 -19.38 -6.31 14.49
CA ALA A 237 -20.11 -6.42 13.23
C ALA A 237 -19.16 -6.41 12.01
N SER A 238 -18.20 -5.49 11.97
CA SER A 238 -17.22 -5.40 10.88
C SER A 238 -16.28 -6.60 10.85
N ILE A 239 -15.84 -7.09 12.02
CA ILE A 239 -14.99 -8.28 12.12
C ILE A 239 -15.76 -9.51 11.60
N LYS A 240 -17.00 -9.73 12.08
CA LYS A 240 -17.83 -10.87 11.65
C LYS A 240 -18.12 -10.82 10.15
N LYS A 241 -18.44 -9.63 9.61
CA LYS A 241 -18.66 -9.44 8.18
C LYS A 241 -17.44 -9.86 7.36
N ARG A 242 -16.25 -9.37 7.72
CA ARG A 242 -14.98 -9.73 7.05
C ARG A 242 -14.68 -11.23 7.16
N GLN A 243 -14.91 -11.85 8.31
CA GLN A 243 -14.72 -13.29 8.49
C GLN A 243 -15.66 -14.11 7.62
N LEU A 244 -16.93 -13.72 7.52
CA LEU A 244 -17.91 -14.41 6.69
C LEU A 244 -17.59 -14.27 5.19
N GLU A 245 -17.20 -13.08 4.74
CA GLU A 245 -16.74 -12.87 3.36
C GLU A 245 -15.49 -13.69 3.05
N ARG A 246 -14.53 -13.75 3.98
CA ARG A 246 -13.33 -14.61 3.87
C ARG A 246 -13.70 -16.08 3.68
N GLN A 247 -14.61 -16.60 4.51
CA GLN A 247 -15.06 -17.98 4.42
C GLN A 247 -15.70 -18.29 3.07
N LYS A 248 -16.55 -17.39 2.57
CA LYS A 248 -17.19 -17.55 1.24
C LYS A 248 -16.18 -17.59 0.09
N LEU A 249 -15.15 -16.75 0.15
CA LEU A 249 -14.10 -16.72 -0.88
C LEU A 249 -13.24 -17.99 -0.83
N GLN A 250 -12.87 -18.44 0.36
CA GLN A 250 -12.14 -19.70 0.55
C GLN A 250 -12.92 -20.90 0.03
N GLU A 251 -14.23 -21.00 0.33
CA GLU A 251 -15.08 -22.06 -0.21
C GLU A 251 -15.19 -22.02 -1.73
N LEU A 252 -15.28 -20.83 -2.32
CA LEU A 252 -15.35 -20.66 -3.77
C LEU A 252 -14.03 -21.07 -4.45
N GLU A 253 -12.90 -20.70 -3.86
CA GLU A 253 -11.55 -21.08 -4.33
C GLU A 253 -11.37 -22.60 -4.29
N GLN A 254 -11.72 -23.24 -3.16
CA GLN A 254 -11.67 -24.70 -3.02
C GLN A 254 -12.55 -25.42 -4.06
N ARG A 255 -13.79 -24.95 -4.28
CA ARG A 255 -14.67 -25.52 -5.31
C ARG A 255 -14.08 -25.40 -6.73
N ARG A 256 -13.46 -24.26 -7.03
CA ARG A 256 -12.79 -24.04 -8.33
C ARG A 256 -11.58 -24.95 -8.50
N GLU A 257 -10.78 -25.14 -7.46
CA GLU A 257 -9.63 -26.06 -7.48
C GLU A 257 -10.08 -27.51 -7.66
N GLU A 258 -11.14 -27.94 -6.96
CA GLU A 258 -11.71 -29.28 -7.12
C GLU A 258 -12.27 -29.51 -8.52
N GLN A 259 -12.97 -28.52 -9.08
CA GLN A 259 -13.48 -28.61 -10.45
C GLN A 259 -12.33 -28.73 -11.45
N LYS A 260 -11.29 -27.90 -11.33
CA LYS A 260 -10.09 -27.99 -12.17
C LYS A 260 -9.38 -29.34 -12.03
N ARG A 261 -9.31 -29.91 -10.83
CA ARG A 261 -8.73 -31.23 -10.60
C ARG A 261 -9.53 -32.32 -11.31
N LYS A 262 -10.87 -32.30 -11.19
CA LYS A 262 -11.76 -33.25 -11.88
C LYS A 262 -11.68 -33.13 -13.40
N GLU A 263 -11.61 -31.92 -13.94
CA GLU A 263 -11.45 -31.67 -15.38
C GLU A 263 -10.12 -32.24 -15.89
N LYS A 264 -9.01 -32.02 -15.17
CA LYS A 264 -7.70 -32.61 -15.52
C LYS A 264 -7.70 -34.13 -15.47
N GLU A 265 -8.27 -34.73 -14.42
CA GLU A 265 -8.37 -36.19 -14.30
C GLU A 265 -9.24 -36.80 -15.41
N ALA A 266 -10.32 -36.12 -15.82
CA ALA A 266 -11.16 -36.57 -16.93
C ALA A 266 -10.43 -36.46 -18.28
N GLU A 267 -9.68 -35.38 -18.50
CA GLU A 267 -8.85 -35.20 -19.70
C GLU A 267 -7.74 -36.26 -19.80
N GLU A 268 -7.06 -36.57 -18.68
CA GLU A 268 -6.04 -37.62 -18.63
C GLU A 268 -6.63 -39.01 -18.90
N LYS A 269 -7.80 -39.33 -18.33
CA LYS A 269 -8.50 -40.59 -18.62
C LYS A 269 -8.89 -40.71 -20.09
N LEU A 270 -9.40 -39.62 -20.69
CA LEU A 270 -9.76 -39.61 -22.11
C LEU A 270 -8.53 -39.86 -22.99
N LYS A 271 -7.41 -39.19 -22.70
CA LYS A 271 -6.12 -39.40 -23.41
C LYS A 271 -5.60 -40.83 -23.25
N GLU A 272 -5.74 -41.44 -22.08
CA GLU A 272 -5.32 -42.83 -21.85
C GLU A 272 -6.21 -43.82 -22.61
N GLU A 273 -7.53 -43.59 -22.67
CA GLU A 273 -8.45 -44.41 -23.45
C GLU A 273 -8.18 -44.30 -24.95
N GLU A 274 -7.91 -43.10 -25.49
CA GLU A 274 -7.51 -42.91 -26.89
C GLU A 274 -6.19 -43.65 -27.20
N ARG A 275 -5.19 -43.57 -26.32
CA ARG A 275 -3.93 -44.30 -26.48
C ARG A 275 -4.15 -45.82 -26.47
N LYS A 276 -5.05 -46.34 -25.64
CA LYS A 276 -5.39 -47.78 -25.60
C LYS A 276 -6.13 -48.21 -26.87
N ARG A 277 -7.08 -47.42 -27.37
CA ARG A 277 -7.80 -47.72 -28.63
C ARG A 277 -6.87 -47.73 -29.84
N GLY A 278 -5.98 -46.73 -29.96
CA GLY A 278 -5.00 -46.68 -31.05
C GLY A 278 -4.01 -47.86 -31.05
N VAL A 279 -3.71 -48.45 -29.89
CA VAL A 279 -2.87 -49.66 -29.79
C VAL A 279 -3.64 -50.94 -30.10
N CYS A 280 -4.96 -51.01 -29.89
CA CYS A 280 -5.79 -52.15 -30.26
C CYS A 280 -6.17 -52.19 -31.75
N GLU A 281 -6.28 -51.02 -32.41
CA GLU A 281 -6.53 -50.93 -33.86
C GLU A 281 -5.29 -51.25 -34.72
N GLY A 282 -4.08 -51.19 -34.14
CA GLY A 282 -2.83 -51.61 -34.79
C GLY A 282 -2.73 -53.11 -35.12
N PRO A 283 -2.95 -54.04 -34.17
CA PRO A 283 -2.83 -55.48 -34.41
C PRO A 283 -3.98 -56.07 -35.26
N GLU A 284 -5.17 -55.45 -35.28
CA GLU A 284 -6.27 -55.90 -36.14
C GLU A 284 -6.02 -55.55 -37.63
N ASN A 285 -5.42 -54.40 -37.91
CA ASN A 285 -5.07 -53.99 -39.27
C ASN A 285 -3.88 -54.80 -39.84
N GLU A 286 -2.91 -55.20 -39.02
CA GLU A 286 -1.82 -56.09 -39.46
C GLU A 286 -2.32 -57.52 -39.78
N GLN A 287 -3.29 -58.05 -39.02
CA GLN A 287 -3.88 -59.36 -39.33
C GLN A 287 -4.73 -59.31 -40.61
N GLN A 288 -5.53 -58.26 -40.84
CA GLN A 288 -6.31 -58.13 -42.07
C GLN A 288 -5.42 -57.96 -43.32
N HIS A 289 -4.27 -57.28 -43.20
CA HIS A 289 -3.32 -57.14 -44.31
C HIS A 289 -2.60 -58.46 -44.67
N LEU A 290 -2.37 -59.34 -43.67
CA LEU A 290 -1.82 -60.69 -43.89
C LEU A 290 -2.84 -61.64 -44.54
N VAL A 291 -4.13 -61.52 -44.20
CA VAL A 291 -5.18 -62.36 -44.83
C VAL A 291 -5.46 -61.95 -46.28
N ALA A 292 -5.42 -60.65 -46.61
CA ALA A 292 -5.64 -60.17 -47.97
C ALA A 292 -4.53 -60.56 -48.97
N CYS A 293 -3.30 -60.80 -48.49
CA CYS A 293 -2.19 -61.20 -49.35
C CYS A 293 -2.19 -62.69 -49.73
N SER A 294 -3.11 -63.49 -49.15
CA SER A 294 -3.17 -64.95 -49.32
C SER A 294 -4.20 -65.43 -50.35
N THR A 295 -5.00 -64.53 -50.97
CA THR A 295 -6.13 -64.89 -51.85
C THR A 295 -6.06 -64.34 -53.27
N VAL A 296 -4.87 -64.17 -53.86
CA VAL A 296 -4.72 -63.89 -55.30
C VAL A 296 -4.06 -65.08 -55.99
N GLY A 297 -4.89 -65.94 -56.60
CA GLY A 297 -4.45 -67.00 -57.51
C GLY A 297 -4.13 -66.46 -58.92
N PRO A 298 -3.33 -67.19 -59.73
CA PRO A 298 -2.75 -66.65 -60.96
C PRO A 298 -3.77 -66.63 -62.11
N ALA A 299 -3.98 -65.47 -62.73
CA ALA A 299 -4.75 -65.35 -63.97
C ALA A 299 -3.81 -65.47 -65.19
N GLN A 300 -4.17 -66.37 -66.11
CA GLN A 300 -3.44 -66.70 -67.33
C GLN A 300 -3.60 -65.66 -68.44
N VAL A 301 -2.55 -65.63 -69.27
CA VAL A 301 -2.34 -64.89 -70.51
C VAL A 301 -3.25 -65.38 -71.64
N SER A 302 -3.84 -64.47 -72.41
CA SER A 302 -4.23 -64.74 -73.80
C SER A 302 -4.23 -63.47 -74.67
N GLN A 303 -3.65 -63.61 -75.85
CA GLN A 303 -3.30 -62.59 -76.85
C GLN A 303 -4.51 -62.06 -77.67
N GLY A 304 -4.39 -60.85 -78.23
CA GLY A 304 -5.29 -60.39 -79.30
C GLY A 304 -5.16 -58.91 -79.74
N PHE A 305 -4.28 -58.67 -80.72
CA PHE A 305 -4.26 -57.65 -81.79
C PHE A 305 -4.35 -56.11 -81.56
N SER A 306 -3.29 -55.48 -82.10
CA SER A 306 -2.98 -54.12 -82.56
C SER A 306 -4.09 -53.23 -83.16
N LEU A 307 -4.06 -51.91 -82.90
CA LEU A 307 -3.72 -50.87 -83.92
C LEU A 307 -3.69 -49.42 -83.32
N PHE A 308 -2.66 -48.68 -83.74
CA PHE A 308 -2.49 -47.21 -83.90
C PHE A 308 -2.17 -46.24 -82.73
N VAL A 309 -1.07 -45.52 -82.97
CA VAL A 309 -0.57 -44.25 -82.40
C VAL A 309 -0.84 -43.16 -83.47
N PRO A 310 -1.06 -41.85 -83.17
CA PRO A 310 0.02 -40.87 -82.89
C PRO A 310 -0.35 -39.83 -81.79
N ILE A 311 0.56 -39.47 -80.88
CA ILE A 311 1.45 -38.28 -80.89
C ILE A 311 0.83 -36.99 -81.45
N GLN A 312 0.66 -36.01 -80.57
CA GLN A 312 0.95 -34.56 -80.67
C GLN A 312 0.32 -33.93 -79.41
N GLY A 313 0.88 -32.96 -78.70
CA GLY A 313 2.05 -32.10 -78.79
C GLY A 313 1.94 -31.12 -77.62
#